data_AF-A0AAU9BZW6-F1
#
_entry.id   AF-A0AAU9BZW6-F1
#
_cell.length_a   1.000
_cell.length_b   1.000
_cell.length_c   1.000
_cell.angle_alpha   90.00
_cell.angle_beta   90.00
_cell.angle_gamma   90.00
#
_symmetry.space_group_name_H-M   'P 1'
#
loop_
_entity.id
_entity.type
_entity.pdbx_description
1 polymer ?
#
loop_
_entity_poly.entity_id
_entity_poly.type
_entity_poly.pdbx_seq_one_letter_code
_entity_poly.pdbx_strand_id
1 'polypeptide(L)'
;MFGLSPPFVLLIAVLLAVVLVEAILVAWLWRRHWRLEQSLREWEARQRRQHQDIAGLCAAGLQVDARLARLERMLAETREWLQAAGPAEGTGGAVAYQTAIERIREGAGVEELVSECGFTREEANLLIRLHRDETGAGFS
;
A
#
# COMPACT_ATOMS: atom_id res chain seq x y z
N MET A 1 74.17 54.81 5.62
CA MET A 1 73.26 53.91 6.38
C MET A 1 72.20 54.79 7.01
N PHE A 2 70.99 54.82 6.42
CA PHE A 2 69.92 55.71 6.88
C PHE A 2 69.44 55.27 8.26
N GLY A 3 69.81 56.04 9.29
CA GLY A 3 69.21 55.91 10.62
C GLY A 3 67.78 56.42 10.56
N LEU A 4 66.82 55.51 10.42
CA LEU A 4 65.41 55.83 10.66
C LEU A 4 65.30 56.34 12.08
N SER A 5 64.95 57.63 12.25
CA SER A 5 64.76 58.18 13.57
C SER A 5 63.59 57.45 14.26
N PRO A 6 63.66 57.25 15.59
CA PRO A 6 62.66 56.49 16.34
C PRO A 6 61.18 56.86 16.06
N PRO A 7 60.78 58.13 15.80
CA PRO A 7 59.39 58.42 15.48
C PRO A 7 58.91 57.81 14.15
N PHE A 8 59.76 57.67 13.12
CA PHE A 8 59.34 57.07 11.84
C PHE A 8 59.06 55.57 11.97
N VAL A 9 59.83 54.86 12.80
CA VAL A 9 59.62 53.43 13.07
C VAL A 9 58.27 53.20 13.76
N LEU A 10 57.91 54.05 14.72
CA LEU A 10 56.61 53.98 15.40
C LEU A 10 55.44 54.24 14.43
N LEU A 11 55.58 55.22 13.52
CA LEU A 11 54.54 55.54 12.55
C LEU A 11 54.31 54.38 11.58
N ILE A 12 55.38 53.76 11.08
CA ILE A 12 55.31 52.56 10.23
C ILE A 12 54.67 51.39 10.98
N ALA A 13 55.04 51.17 12.25
CA ALA A 13 54.48 50.10 13.07
C ALA A 13 52.97 50.27 13.29
N VAL A 14 52.50 51.50 13.57
CA VAL A 14 51.07 51.81 13.71
C VAL A 14 50.34 51.57 12.39
N LEU A 15 50.91 52.00 11.27
CA LEU A 15 50.29 51.84 9.95
C LEU A 15 50.18 50.35 9.56
N LEU A 16 51.20 49.55 9.84
CA LEU A 16 51.16 48.10 9.68
C LEU A 16 50.10 47.44 10.57
N ALA A 17 49.96 47.90 11.82
CA ALA A 17 48.94 47.38 12.73
C ALA A 17 47.51 47.67 12.22
N VAL A 18 47.26 48.88 11.69
CA VAL A 18 45.97 49.24 11.09
C VAL A 18 45.66 48.36 9.88
N VAL A 19 46.62 48.18 8.97
CA VAL A 19 46.44 47.34 7.78
C VAL A 19 46.17 45.87 8.16
N LEU A 20 46.84 45.36 9.19
CA LEU A 20 46.60 44.01 9.71
C LEU A 20 45.18 43.86 10.27
N VAL A 21 44.70 44.84 11.03
CA VAL A 21 43.35 44.82 11.59
C VAL A 21 42.30 44.85 10.48
N GLU A 22 42.47 45.70 9.47
CA GLU A 22 41.56 45.75 8.32
C GLU A 22 41.55 44.43 7.55
N ALA A 23 42.72 43.83 7.30
CA ALA A 23 42.82 42.54 6.62
C ALA A 23 42.09 41.43 7.40
N ILE A 24 42.22 41.40 8.73
CA ILE A 24 41.53 40.44 9.59
C ILE A 24 40.01 40.64 9.53
N LEU A 25 39.54 41.89 9.57
CA LEU A 25 38.11 42.23 9.46
C LEU A 25 37.53 41.78 8.12
N VAL A 26 38.21 42.09 7.01
CA VAL A 26 37.78 41.67 5.66
C VAL A 26 37.75 40.15 5.55
N ALA A 27 38.78 39.45 6.04
CA ALA A 27 38.82 37.99 6.03
C ALA A 27 37.69 37.37 6.88
N TRP A 28 37.34 37.99 8.00
CA TRP A 28 36.24 37.55 8.85
C TRP A 28 34.88 37.77 8.19
N LEU A 29 34.66 38.95 7.59
CA LEU A 29 33.46 39.28 6.80
C LEU A 29 33.30 38.33 5.61
N TRP A 30 34.39 38.04 4.88
CA TRP A 30 34.36 37.10 3.77
C TRP A 30 33.98 35.69 4.23
N ARG A 31 34.61 35.19 5.30
CA ARG A 31 34.25 33.89 5.87
C ARG A 31 32.79 33.83 6.31
N ARG A 32 32.26 34.93 6.85
CA ARG A 32 30.86 35.01 7.25
C ARG A 32 29.96 34.97 6.02
N HIS A 33 30.27 35.75 4.98
CA HIS A 33 29.53 35.74 3.72
C HIS A 33 29.50 34.34 3.08
N TRP A 34 30.64 33.66 3.06
CA TRP A 34 30.74 32.31 2.49
C TRP A 34 29.92 31.28 3.27
N ARG A 35 29.90 31.37 4.61
CA ARG A 35 29.04 30.50 5.43
C ARG A 35 27.56 30.78 5.18
N LEU A 36 27.19 32.05 5.02
CA LEU A 36 25.81 32.44 4.73
C LEU A 36 25.37 31.87 3.38
N GLU A 37 26.19 32.00 2.33
CA GLU A 37 25.91 31.40 1.02
C GLU A 37 25.77 29.88 1.09
N GLN A 38 26.66 29.19 1.81
CA GLN A 38 26.55 27.74 2.00
C GLN A 38 25.22 27.37 2.67
N SER A 39 24.85 28.08 3.73
CA SER A 39 23.58 27.84 4.41
C SER A 39 22.38 28.07 3.50
N LEU A 40 22.38 29.15 2.70
CA LEU A 40 21.33 29.45 1.73
C LEU A 40 21.20 28.35 0.68
N ARG A 41 22.32 27.89 0.12
CA ARG A 41 22.33 26.79 -0.86
C ARG A 41 21.79 25.49 -0.27
N GLU A 42 22.11 25.20 1.00
CA GLU A 42 21.52 24.07 1.70
C GLU A 42 20.03 24.21 1.93
N TRP A 43 19.53 25.40 2.31
CA TRP A 43 18.10 25.66 2.45
C TRP A 43 17.34 25.49 1.13
N GLU A 44 17.87 26.03 0.03
CA GLU A 44 17.29 25.82 -1.29
C GLU A 44 17.32 24.34 -1.71
N ALA A 45 18.40 23.62 -1.42
CA ALA A 45 18.50 22.20 -1.71
C ALA A 45 17.53 21.36 -0.85
N ARG A 46 17.28 21.74 0.41
CA ARG A 46 16.26 21.13 1.27
C ARG A 46 14.86 21.41 0.73
N GLN A 47 14.58 22.65 0.34
CA GLN A 47 13.29 23.03 -0.22
C GLN A 47 13.01 22.28 -1.55
N ARG A 48 14.00 22.17 -2.44
CA ARG A 48 13.87 21.40 -3.69
C ARG A 48 13.55 19.93 -3.45
N ARG A 49 14.20 19.30 -2.47
CA ARG A 49 13.91 17.91 -2.08
C ARG A 49 12.51 17.75 -1.54
N GLN A 50 12.07 18.64 -0.64
CA GLN A 50 10.71 18.62 -0.11
C GLN A 50 9.65 18.76 -1.21
N HIS A 51 9.86 19.64 -2.20
CA HIS A 51 8.96 19.75 -3.35
C HIS A 51 8.95 18.50 -4.21
N GLN A 52 10.10 17.86 -4.43
CA GLN A 52 10.19 16.58 -5.14
C GLN A 52 9.49 15.44 -4.39
N ASP A 53 9.64 15.38 -3.07
CA ASP A 53 8.99 14.38 -2.23
C ASP A 53 7.47 14.56 -2.24
N ILE A 54 6.98 15.81 -2.14
CA ILE A 54 5.54 16.11 -2.25
C ILE A 54 5.01 15.71 -3.63
N ALA A 55 5.72 16.06 -4.71
CA ALA A 55 5.32 15.67 -6.07
C ALA A 55 5.30 14.14 -6.23
N GLY A 56 6.28 13.43 -5.66
CA GLY A 56 6.34 11.97 -5.65
C GLY A 56 5.20 11.35 -4.86
N LEU A 57 4.89 11.88 -3.67
CA LEU A 57 3.77 11.44 -2.84
C LEU A 57 2.42 11.70 -3.52
N CYS A 58 2.23 12.85 -4.17
CA CYS A 58 1.03 13.13 -4.96
C CYS A 58 0.88 12.17 -6.15
N ALA A 59 1.97 11.89 -6.87
CA ALA A 59 1.95 10.92 -7.97
C ALA A 59 1.61 9.50 -7.46
N ALA A 60 2.19 9.10 -6.33
CA ALA A 60 1.87 7.83 -5.69
C ALA A 60 0.41 7.77 -5.22
N GLY A 61 -0.11 8.86 -4.64
CA GLY A 61 -1.52 8.99 -4.24
C GLY A 61 -2.48 8.82 -5.41
N LEU A 62 -2.24 9.55 -6.52
CA LEU A 62 -3.03 9.41 -7.75
C LEU A 62 -2.99 7.99 -8.32
N GLN A 63 -1.83 7.32 -8.23
CA GLN A 63 -1.70 5.93 -8.67
C GLN A 63 -2.49 4.96 -7.78
N VAL A 64 -2.51 5.20 -6.46
CA VAL A 64 -3.33 4.45 -5.51
C VAL A 64 -4.81 4.66 -5.80
N ASP A 65 -5.25 5.90 -6.02
CA ASP A 65 -6.65 6.21 -6.37
C ASP A 65 -7.08 5.51 -7.65
N ALA A 66 -6.22 5.52 -8.68
CA ALA A 66 -6.49 4.81 -9.93
C ALA A 66 -6.60 3.29 -9.73
N ARG A 67 -5.77 2.72 -8.85
CA ARG A 67 -5.83 1.29 -8.49
C ARG A 67 -7.08 0.97 -7.68
N LEU A 68 -7.48 1.84 -6.77
CA LEU A 68 -8.70 1.70 -5.97
C LEU A 68 -9.94 1.74 -6.89
N ALA A 69 -10.02 2.71 -7.78
CA ALA A 69 -11.11 2.82 -8.76
C ALA A 69 -11.17 1.63 -9.74
N ARG A 70 -10.04 0.97 -10.01
CA ARG A 70 -10.03 -0.30 -10.78
C ARG A 70 -10.58 -1.46 -9.94
N LEU A 71 -10.16 -1.57 -8.67
CA LEU A 71 -10.64 -2.62 -7.77
C LEU A 71 -12.14 -2.49 -7.49
N GLU A 72 -12.64 -1.26 -7.29
CA GLU A 72 -14.06 -0.99 -7.12
C GLU A 72 -14.87 -1.42 -8.34
N ARG A 73 -14.37 -1.16 -9.56
CA ARG A 73 -15.00 -1.65 -10.79
C ARG A 73 -15.03 -3.17 -10.87
N MET A 74 -13.92 -3.85 -10.56
CA MET A 74 -13.89 -5.31 -10.51
C MET A 74 -14.85 -5.88 -9.46
N LEU A 75 -14.95 -5.24 -8.30
CA LEU A 75 -15.91 -5.61 -7.26
C LEU A 75 -17.36 -5.38 -7.71
N ALA A 76 -17.64 -4.29 -8.42
CA ALA A 76 -18.95 -4.05 -9.01
C ALA A 76 -19.30 -5.12 -10.05
N GLU A 77 -18.39 -5.42 -10.98
CA GLU A 77 -18.57 -6.45 -12.01
C GLU A 77 -18.78 -7.85 -11.41
N THR A 78 -17.98 -8.23 -10.41
CA THR A 78 -18.16 -9.51 -9.72
C THR A 78 -19.45 -9.56 -8.92
N ARG A 79 -19.87 -8.45 -8.30
CA ARG A 79 -21.15 -8.35 -7.62
C ARG A 79 -22.32 -8.46 -8.60
N GLU A 80 -22.23 -7.79 -9.75
CA GLU A 80 -23.21 -7.91 -10.82
C GLU A 80 -23.26 -9.34 -11.36
N TRP A 81 -22.11 -9.99 -11.56
CA TRP A 81 -22.06 -11.40 -11.97
C TRP A 81 -22.68 -12.33 -10.92
N LEU A 82 -22.42 -12.13 -9.63
CA LEU A 82 -23.05 -12.87 -8.53
C LEU A 82 -24.56 -12.61 -8.42
N GLN A 83 -25.02 -11.39 -8.72
CA GLN A 83 -26.43 -11.04 -8.71
C GLN A 83 -27.18 -11.55 -9.95
N ALA A 84 -26.53 -11.53 -11.12
CA ALA A 84 -27.01 -12.12 -12.35
C ALA A 84 -27.01 -13.65 -12.26
N ALA A 85 -26.00 -14.22 -11.60
CA ALA A 85 -25.97 -15.60 -11.12
C ALA A 85 -26.77 -15.78 -9.81
N GLY A 86 -27.67 -14.83 -9.49
CA GLY A 86 -28.60 -14.92 -8.36
C GLY A 86 -29.37 -16.25 -8.37
N PRO A 87 -30.10 -16.59 -7.28
CA PRO A 87 -30.43 -17.95 -6.82
C PRO A 87 -31.34 -18.83 -7.73
N ALA A 88 -31.43 -18.52 -9.02
CA ALA A 88 -32.22 -19.19 -10.04
C ALA A 88 -31.70 -20.58 -10.45
N GLU A 89 -30.45 -20.95 -10.13
CA GLU A 89 -29.95 -22.32 -10.38
C GLU A 89 -29.56 -23.08 -9.08
N GLY A 90 -29.44 -22.38 -7.95
CA GLY A 90 -28.95 -22.98 -6.70
C GLY A 90 -30.03 -23.42 -5.70
N THR A 91 -31.24 -22.87 -5.76
CA THR A 91 -32.30 -23.21 -4.77
C THR A 91 -33.10 -24.44 -5.17
N GLY A 92 -33.33 -24.69 -6.47
CA GLY A 92 -33.97 -25.93 -6.93
C GLY A 92 -33.12 -27.16 -6.63
N GLY A 93 -31.81 -27.09 -6.90
CA GLY A 93 -30.87 -28.16 -6.57
C GLY A 93 -30.71 -28.36 -5.07
N ALA A 94 -30.45 -27.30 -4.29
CA ALA A 94 -30.27 -27.43 -2.85
C ALA A 94 -31.54 -27.97 -2.13
N VAL A 95 -32.72 -27.53 -2.54
CA VAL A 95 -33.98 -28.05 -1.99
C VAL A 95 -34.22 -29.51 -2.43
N ALA A 96 -33.95 -29.86 -3.70
CA ALA A 96 -34.05 -31.23 -4.18
C ALA A 96 -33.09 -32.18 -3.46
N TYR A 97 -31.84 -31.77 -3.21
CA TYR A 97 -30.87 -32.53 -2.42
C TYR A 97 -31.33 -32.68 -0.97
N GLN A 98 -31.87 -31.63 -0.36
CA GLN A 98 -32.34 -31.68 1.02
C GLN A 98 -33.54 -32.61 1.19
N THR A 99 -34.51 -32.57 0.27
CA THR A 99 -35.63 -33.51 0.21
C THR A 99 -35.16 -34.95 -0.04
N ALA A 100 -34.16 -35.16 -0.91
CA ALA A 100 -33.59 -36.48 -1.15
C ALA A 100 -32.93 -37.08 0.10
N ILE A 101 -32.20 -36.26 0.86
CA ILE A 101 -31.56 -36.69 2.11
C ILE A 101 -32.61 -37.10 3.15
N GLU A 102 -33.72 -36.37 3.26
CA GLU A 102 -34.85 -36.75 4.11
C GLU A 102 -35.48 -38.09 3.68
N ARG A 103 -35.69 -38.29 2.37
CA ARG A 103 -36.22 -39.56 1.83
C ARG A 103 -35.27 -40.74 2.04
N ILE A 104 -33.96 -40.54 1.87
CA ILE A 104 -32.95 -41.57 2.18
C ILE A 104 -33.01 -41.96 3.66
N ARG A 105 -33.21 -40.99 4.56
CA ARG A 105 -33.38 -41.25 6.01
C ARG A 105 -34.65 -42.02 6.32
N GLU A 106 -35.72 -41.83 5.54
CA GLU A 106 -36.96 -42.63 5.61
C GLU A 106 -36.84 -44.03 4.98
N GLY A 107 -35.71 -44.34 4.33
CA GLY A 107 -35.42 -45.65 3.73
C GLY A 107 -35.70 -45.75 2.23
N ALA A 108 -35.86 -44.62 1.54
CA ALA A 108 -36.09 -44.57 0.10
C ALA A 108 -34.97 -45.24 -0.70
N GLY A 109 -35.37 -45.95 -1.76
CA GLY A 109 -34.46 -46.68 -2.65
C GLY A 109 -33.90 -45.81 -3.79
N VAL A 110 -32.88 -46.34 -4.47
CA VAL A 110 -32.26 -45.69 -5.65
C VAL A 110 -33.31 -45.32 -6.71
N GLU A 111 -34.24 -46.23 -6.99
CA GLU A 111 -35.28 -46.04 -8.01
C GLU A 111 -36.27 -44.93 -7.67
N GLU A 112 -36.51 -44.67 -6.38
CA GLU A 112 -37.42 -43.63 -5.88
C GLU A 112 -36.77 -42.24 -5.95
N LEU A 113 -35.48 -42.13 -5.67
CA LEU A 113 -34.72 -40.88 -5.85
C LEU A 113 -34.58 -40.49 -7.33
N VAL A 114 -34.48 -41.47 -8.22
CA VAL A 114 -34.41 -41.23 -9.67
C VAL A 114 -35.77 -40.78 -10.22
N SER A 115 -36.87 -41.40 -9.77
CA SER A 115 -38.22 -41.08 -10.29
C SER A 115 -38.84 -39.83 -9.66
N GLU A 116 -38.68 -39.62 -8.35
CA GLU A 116 -39.36 -38.54 -7.61
C GLU A 116 -38.51 -37.27 -7.49
N CYS A 117 -37.19 -37.42 -7.37
CA CYS A 117 -36.28 -36.29 -7.17
C CYS A 117 -35.41 -35.97 -8.41
N GLY A 118 -35.52 -36.76 -9.47
CA GLY A 118 -34.89 -36.49 -10.77
C GLY A 118 -33.37 -36.66 -10.81
N PHE A 119 -32.79 -37.40 -9.86
CA PHE A 119 -31.35 -37.72 -9.86
C PHE A 119 -30.98 -38.77 -10.90
N THR A 120 -29.73 -38.76 -11.35
CA THR A 120 -29.19 -39.90 -12.10
C THR A 120 -28.96 -41.11 -11.18
N ARG A 121 -28.93 -42.31 -11.76
CA ARG A 121 -28.78 -43.55 -10.98
C ARG A 121 -27.46 -43.59 -10.20
N GLU A 122 -26.41 -43.04 -10.79
CA GLU A 122 -25.09 -42.88 -10.20
C GLU A 122 -25.12 -41.89 -9.03
N GLU A 123 -25.80 -40.75 -9.16
CA GLU A 123 -25.96 -39.75 -8.09
C GLU A 123 -26.76 -40.29 -6.91
N ALA A 124 -27.88 -40.98 -7.17
CA ALA A 124 -28.71 -41.58 -6.12
C ALA A 124 -27.96 -42.66 -5.32
N ASN A 125 -27.16 -43.49 -5.98
CA ASN A 125 -26.35 -44.52 -5.32
C ASN A 125 -25.26 -43.89 -4.42
N LEU A 126 -24.61 -42.82 -4.90
CA LEU A 126 -23.61 -42.10 -4.12
C LEU A 126 -24.23 -41.42 -2.89
N LEU A 127 -25.39 -40.78 -3.04
CA LEU A 127 -26.11 -40.12 -1.94
C LEU A 127 -26.54 -41.11 -0.84
N ILE A 128 -27.07 -42.27 -1.24
CA ILE A 128 -27.47 -43.34 -0.30
C ILE A 128 -26.26 -43.86 0.46
N ARG A 129 -25.15 -44.14 -0.23
CA ARG A 129 -23.95 -44.65 0.42
C ARG A 129 -23.36 -43.65 1.41
N LEU A 130 -23.31 -42.36 1.05
CA LEU A 130 -22.75 -41.32 1.91
C LEU A 130 -23.60 -41.10 3.18
N HIS A 131 -24.92 -40.96 3.05
CA HIS A 131 -25.78 -40.55 4.17
C HIS A 131 -26.32 -41.73 5.00
N ARG A 132 -26.39 -42.95 4.42
CA ARG A 132 -26.76 -44.15 5.18
C ARG A 132 -25.64 -44.57 6.15
N ASP A 133 -24.38 -44.36 5.76
CA ASP A 133 -23.21 -44.62 6.62
C ASP A 133 -23.08 -43.57 7.74
N GLU A 134 -23.37 -42.29 7.47
CA GLU A 134 -23.40 -41.23 8.51
C GLU A 134 -24.45 -41.47 9.59
N THR A 135 -25.59 -42.10 9.24
CA THR A 135 -26.65 -42.41 10.20
C THR A 135 -26.37 -43.70 11.00
N GLY A 136 -25.48 -44.56 10.50
CA GLY A 136 -25.00 -45.75 11.22
C GLY A 136 -23.89 -45.48 12.24
N ALA A 137 -23.26 -44.30 12.22
CA ALA A 137 -22.15 -43.92 13.11
C ALA A 137 -22.55 -42.96 14.24
N GLY A 138 -23.85 -42.72 14.45
CA GLY A 138 -24.39 -41.75 15.42
C GLY A 138 -25.12 -42.34 16.63
N PHE A 139 -25.06 -43.65 16.87
CA PHE A 139 -25.51 -44.27 18.12
C PHE A 139 -24.53 -45.38 18.53
N SER A 140 -23.56 -45.02 19.37
CA SER A 140 -22.95 -45.92 20.35
C SER A 140 -23.14 -45.34 21.75
#